data_AF-A0A2S1JHH5-F1
#
_entry.id   AF-A0A2S1JHH5-F1
#
_cell.length_a   1.000
_cell.length_b   1.000
_cell.length_c   1.000
_cell.angle_alpha   90.00
_cell.angle_beta   90.00
_cell.angle_gamma   90.00
#
_symmetry.space_group_name_H-M   'P 1'
#
loop_
_entity.id
_entity.type
_entity.pdbx_description
1 polymer ?
#
loop_
_entity_poly.entity_id
_entity_poly.type
_entity_poly.pdbx_seq_one_letter_code
_entity_poly.pdbx_strand_id
1 'polypeptide(L)'
;MSLWDALRMNMMISYQELVRTFPKFELQNFRKQLGVEISQYKTMSNFKKFVLDFAVKQINLHTDITVKYDQHKEGRSIVGFTFKFKAKPKPKLKKAIESRRDGDTADMFTIDGLNDKQLGRIARNPQFMTDYNHMVSPTSPAGQNKEDWEFEMVNRLKKDATQFKNRPIKEYLDY
;
A
#
# COMPACT_ATOMS: atom_id res chain seq x y z
N MET A 1 23.60 -22.23 -19.20
CA MET A 1 22.48 -21.27 -19.01
C MET A 1 21.19 -22.07 -19.12
N SER A 2 20.35 -22.09 -18.09
CA SER A 2 19.15 -22.94 -18.14
C SER A 2 18.09 -22.29 -19.03
N LEU A 3 17.25 -23.12 -19.66
CA LEU A 3 16.09 -22.72 -20.46
C LEU A 3 15.20 -21.68 -19.72
N TRP A 4 15.17 -21.84 -18.40
CA TRP A 4 14.42 -21.02 -17.46
C TRP A 4 15.04 -19.65 -17.23
N ASP A 5 16.36 -19.55 -17.25
CA ASP A 5 17.09 -18.29 -17.08
C ASP A 5 16.88 -17.38 -18.30
N ALA A 6 16.83 -17.95 -19.50
CA ALA A 6 16.58 -17.19 -20.74
C ALA A 6 15.17 -16.59 -20.77
N LEU A 7 14.14 -17.38 -20.43
CA LEU A 7 12.77 -16.88 -20.33
C LEU A 7 12.65 -15.82 -19.23
N ARG A 8 13.24 -16.10 -18.07
CA ARG A 8 13.21 -15.18 -16.93
C ARG A 8 13.90 -13.86 -17.26
N MET A 9 15.07 -13.89 -17.91
CA MET A 9 15.77 -12.67 -18.35
C MET A 9 14.95 -11.90 -19.36
N ASN A 10 14.40 -12.56 -20.39
CA ASN A 10 13.59 -11.88 -21.41
C ASN A 10 12.33 -11.23 -20.80
N MET A 11 11.69 -11.92 -19.84
CA MET A 11 10.53 -11.42 -19.09
C MET A 11 10.89 -10.33 -18.04
N MET A 12 12.15 -10.27 -17.59
CA MET A 12 12.64 -9.23 -16.66
C MET A 12 13.10 -7.95 -17.38
N ILE A 13 13.82 -8.10 -18.50
CA ILE A 13 14.29 -6.98 -19.33
C ILE A 13 13.09 -6.17 -19.84
N SER A 14 12.08 -6.87 -20.34
CA SER A 14 10.81 -6.28 -20.78
C SER A 14 10.07 -5.49 -19.70
N TYR A 15 10.10 -5.96 -18.45
CA TYR A 15 9.52 -5.23 -17.33
C TYR A 15 10.30 -3.95 -16.99
N GLN A 16 11.63 -3.98 -17.09
CA GLN A 16 12.49 -2.81 -16.85
C GLN A 16 12.30 -1.72 -17.92
N GLU A 17 12.01 -2.10 -19.17
CA GLU A 17 11.71 -1.18 -20.27
C GLU A 17 10.33 -0.49 -20.17
N LEU A 18 9.59 -0.67 -19.05
CA LEU A 18 8.31 0.00 -18.75
C LEU A 18 7.17 -0.36 -19.73
N VAL A 19 7.35 -1.40 -20.54
CA VAL A 19 6.34 -1.94 -21.45
C VAL A 19 5.33 -2.75 -20.62
N ARG A 20 4.22 -2.10 -20.23
CA ARG A 20 3.12 -2.72 -19.43
C ARG A 20 2.48 -3.94 -20.12
N THR A 21 2.59 -4.02 -21.44
CA THR A 21 1.95 -5.04 -22.27
C THR A 21 2.88 -5.41 -23.41
N PHE A 22 3.25 -6.68 -23.49
CA PHE A 22 4.09 -7.18 -24.57
C PHE A 22 3.26 -7.43 -25.83
N PRO A 23 3.72 -7.05 -27.02
CA PRO A 23 3.04 -7.36 -28.28
C PRO A 23 2.95 -8.87 -28.50
N LYS A 24 1.95 -9.30 -29.28
CA LYS A 24 1.59 -10.70 -29.53
C LYS A 24 2.82 -11.51 -29.94
N PHE A 25 3.22 -12.48 -29.11
CA PHE A 25 4.23 -13.46 -29.50
C PHE A 25 3.59 -14.56 -30.33
N GLU A 26 4.13 -14.77 -31.52
CA GLU A 26 3.81 -15.94 -32.33
C GLU A 26 4.40 -17.20 -31.69
N LEU A 27 3.59 -18.26 -31.63
CA LEU A 27 3.92 -19.48 -30.89
C LEU A 27 5.25 -20.12 -31.30
N GLN A 28 5.57 -20.10 -32.60
CA GLN A 28 6.81 -20.65 -33.15
C GLN A 28 8.05 -19.85 -32.69
N ASN A 29 7.96 -18.52 -32.74
CA ASN A 29 9.06 -17.64 -32.32
C ASN A 29 9.30 -17.74 -30.82
N PHE A 30 8.22 -17.85 -30.03
CA PHE A 30 8.32 -18.02 -28.59
C PHE A 30 9.00 -19.34 -28.22
N ARG A 31 8.69 -20.46 -28.90
CA ARG A 31 9.38 -21.75 -28.68
C ARG A 31 10.86 -21.67 -29.01
N LYS A 32 11.22 -21.01 -30.12
CA LYS A 32 12.62 -20.81 -30.52
C LYS A 32 13.40 -19.97 -29.53
N GLN A 33 12.83 -18.84 -29.08
CA GLN A 33 13.45 -17.97 -28.07
C GLN A 33 13.65 -18.68 -26.74
N LEU A 34 12.74 -19.59 -26.41
CA LEU A 34 12.84 -20.45 -25.25
C LEU A 34 13.86 -21.58 -25.43
N GLY A 35 14.42 -21.82 -26.62
CA GLY A 35 15.25 -22.99 -26.88
C GLY A 35 14.48 -24.32 -26.74
N VAL A 36 13.15 -24.30 -26.78
CA VAL A 36 12.31 -25.51 -26.76
C VAL A 36 12.37 -26.14 -28.15
N GLU A 37 12.84 -27.37 -28.22
CA GLU A 37 12.89 -28.13 -29.45
C GLU A 37 11.47 -28.37 -29.99
N ILE A 38 11.30 -28.40 -31.32
CA ILE A 38 9.99 -28.59 -31.98
C ILE A 38 9.33 -29.92 -31.56
N SER A 39 10.15 -30.92 -31.22
CA SER A 39 9.73 -32.24 -30.75
C SER A 39 9.20 -32.25 -29.30
N GLN A 40 9.56 -31.26 -28.49
CA GLN A 40 9.17 -31.14 -27.08
C GLN A 40 7.86 -30.37 -26.95
N TYR A 41 7.00 -30.82 -26.02
CA TYR A 41 5.71 -30.20 -25.73
C TYR A 41 4.82 -30.00 -26.97
N LYS A 42 4.77 -30.99 -27.88
CA LYS A 42 3.95 -30.98 -29.11
C LYS A 42 2.50 -30.57 -28.84
N THR A 43 1.89 -31.14 -27.81
CA THR A 43 0.53 -30.81 -27.39
C THR A 43 0.49 -29.49 -26.63
N MET A 44 -0.44 -28.60 -27.01
CA MET A 44 -0.62 -27.31 -26.35
C MET A 44 -0.91 -27.40 -24.85
N SER A 45 -1.57 -28.47 -24.39
CA SER A 45 -1.80 -28.71 -22.96
C SER A 45 -0.48 -28.87 -22.20
N ASN A 46 0.46 -29.65 -22.74
CA ASN A 46 1.78 -29.84 -22.12
C ASN A 46 2.59 -28.55 -22.16
N PHE A 47 2.57 -27.82 -23.28
CA PHE A 47 3.25 -26.53 -23.40
C PHE A 47 2.74 -25.53 -22.35
N LYS A 48 1.42 -25.46 -22.16
CA LYS A 48 0.81 -24.58 -21.15
C LYS A 48 1.26 -24.96 -19.73
N LYS A 49 1.14 -26.23 -19.37
CA LYS A 49 1.43 -26.72 -18.01
C LYS A 49 2.91 -26.60 -17.64
N PHE A 50 3.79 -27.04 -18.53
CA PHE A 50 5.21 -27.16 -18.22
C PHE A 50 6.00 -25.89 -18.52
N VAL A 51 5.59 -25.08 -19.49
CA VAL A 51 6.34 -23.88 -19.89
C VAL A 51 5.66 -22.63 -19.37
N LEU A 52 4.43 -22.35 -19.79
CA LEU A 52 3.76 -21.07 -19.49
C LEU A 52 3.38 -20.94 -18.01
N ASP A 53 2.61 -21.90 -17.49
CA ASP A 53 2.11 -21.86 -16.12
C ASP A 53 3.26 -21.98 -15.12
N PHE A 54 4.26 -22.81 -15.44
CA PHE A 54 5.47 -22.91 -14.64
C PHE A 54 6.23 -21.57 -14.60
N ALA A 55 6.47 -20.94 -15.75
CA ALA A 55 7.16 -19.66 -15.83
C ALA A 55 6.43 -18.54 -15.08
N VAL A 56 5.11 -18.44 -15.26
CA VAL A 56 4.28 -17.45 -14.55
C VAL A 56 4.35 -17.67 -13.05
N LYS A 57 4.29 -18.94 -12.60
CA LYS A 57 4.43 -19.28 -11.18
C LYS A 57 5.80 -18.87 -10.64
N GLN A 58 6.88 -19.15 -11.36
CA GLN A 58 8.24 -18.80 -10.97
C GLN A 58 8.45 -17.29 -10.89
N ILE A 59 7.98 -16.53 -11.89
CA ILE A 59 8.08 -15.06 -11.88
C ILE A 59 7.27 -14.49 -10.72
N ASN A 60 6.03 -14.96 -10.52
CA ASN A 60 5.20 -14.53 -9.41
C ASN A 60 5.78 -14.94 -8.04
N LEU A 61 6.61 -15.98 -7.94
CA LEU A 61 7.21 -16.40 -6.67
C LEU A 61 8.51 -15.65 -6.36
N HIS A 62 9.40 -15.53 -7.35
CA HIS A 62 10.76 -15.03 -7.17
C HIS A 62 10.93 -13.54 -7.52
N THR A 63 9.85 -12.84 -7.85
CA THR A 63 9.90 -11.41 -8.19
C THR A 63 8.74 -10.63 -7.58
N ASP A 64 8.92 -9.32 -7.47
CA ASP A 64 7.88 -8.38 -7.07
C ASP A 64 6.91 -8.02 -8.21
N ILE A 65 6.75 -8.92 -9.18
CA ILE A 65 5.94 -8.70 -10.38
C ILE A 65 4.84 -9.74 -10.40
N THR A 66 3.64 -9.32 -10.80
CA THR A 66 2.50 -10.17 -11.12
C THR A 66 2.37 -10.25 -12.63
N VAL A 67 2.52 -11.45 -13.17
CA VAL A 67 2.37 -11.73 -14.60
C VAL A 67 1.05 -12.43 -14.88
N LYS A 68 0.37 -11.99 -15.93
CA LYS A 68 -0.78 -12.67 -16.54
C LYS A 68 -0.55 -12.82 -18.04
N TYR A 69 -1.18 -13.81 -18.66
CA TYR A 69 -1.15 -13.97 -20.10
C TYR A 69 -2.56 -14.17 -20.65
N ASP A 70 -2.80 -13.61 -21.83
CA ASP A 70 -3.99 -13.83 -22.64
C ASP A 70 -3.61 -14.66 -23.87
N GLN A 71 -4.46 -15.64 -24.19
CA GLN A 71 -4.27 -16.52 -25.35
C GLN A 71 -5.04 -15.97 -26.55
N HIS A 72 -4.37 -15.88 -27.70
CA HIS A 72 -4.98 -15.50 -28.97
C HIS A 72 -5.14 -16.75 -29.84
N LYS A 73 -6.40 -17.06 -30.17
CA LYS A 73 -6.78 -18.19 -31.02
C LYS A 73 -7.20 -17.69 -32.40
N GLU A 74 -6.91 -18.49 -33.40
CA GLU A 74 -7.39 -18.32 -34.76
C GLU A 74 -8.01 -19.65 -35.16
N GLY A 75 -9.34 -19.70 -35.23
CA GLY A 75 -10.10 -20.95 -35.33
C GLY A 75 -9.84 -21.88 -34.14
N ARG A 76 -9.45 -23.14 -34.42
CA ARG A 76 -9.18 -24.18 -33.40
C ARG A 76 -7.75 -24.12 -32.83
N SER A 77 -6.85 -23.35 -33.46
CA SER A 77 -5.43 -23.31 -33.11
C SER A 77 -5.07 -22.04 -32.33
N ILE A 78 -4.14 -22.17 -31.39
CA ILE A 78 -3.61 -21.02 -30.63
C ILE A 78 -2.43 -20.46 -31.42
N VAL A 79 -2.53 -19.21 -31.87
CA VAL A 79 -1.53 -18.55 -32.72
C VAL A 79 -0.50 -17.79 -31.90
N GLY A 80 -0.91 -17.26 -30.73
CA GLY A 80 0.01 -16.50 -29.91
C GLY A 80 -0.50 -16.16 -28.52
N PHE A 81 0.37 -15.50 -27.77
CA PHE A 81 0.11 -15.07 -26.39
C PHE A 81 0.48 -13.60 -26.21
N THR A 82 -0.29 -12.92 -25.39
CA THR A 82 -0.04 -11.54 -24.97
C THR A 82 0.20 -11.56 -23.46
N PHE A 83 1.35 -11.04 -23.02
CA PHE A 83 1.71 -11.01 -21.61
C PHE A 83 1.45 -9.62 -21.02
N LYS A 84 0.78 -9.60 -19.88
CA LYS A 84 0.46 -8.40 -19.10
C LYS A 84 1.23 -8.45 -17.79
N PHE A 85 2.05 -7.44 -17.57
CA PHE A 85 2.85 -7.31 -16.36
C PHE A 85 2.27 -6.22 -15.48
N LYS A 86 2.13 -6.52 -14.20
CA LYS A 86 1.86 -5.51 -13.18
C LYS A 86 2.94 -5.63 -12.14
N ALA A 87 3.54 -4.51 -11.74
CA ALA A 87 4.25 -4.48 -10.47
C ALA A 87 3.29 -5.04 -9.42
N LYS A 88 3.73 -6.00 -8.60
CA LYS A 88 3.03 -6.21 -7.35
C LYS A 88 2.99 -4.84 -6.69
N PRO A 89 1.87 -4.48 -6.05
CA PRO A 89 1.98 -3.42 -5.09
C PRO A 89 3.12 -3.86 -4.18
N LYS A 90 4.27 -3.19 -4.25
CA LYS A 90 5.18 -3.15 -3.12
C LYS A 90 4.23 -2.95 -1.94
N PRO A 91 4.38 -3.68 -0.82
CA PRO A 91 3.79 -3.16 0.38
C PRO A 91 4.33 -1.74 0.43
N LYS A 92 3.47 -0.78 0.06
CA LYS A 92 3.57 0.54 0.61
C LYS A 92 3.76 0.15 2.07
N LEU A 93 4.83 0.61 2.69
CA LEU A 93 4.62 1.14 4.01
C LEU A 93 3.49 2.19 3.84
N LYS A 94 2.25 1.73 3.66
CA LYS A 94 1.14 2.24 4.44
C LYS A 94 1.76 2.05 5.82
N LYS A 95 1.95 3.07 6.63
CA LYS A 95 0.82 3.68 7.32
C LYS A 95 -0.27 2.65 7.69
N ALA A 96 0.10 1.39 7.89
CA ALA A 96 -0.64 0.35 8.60
C ALA A 96 -0.50 0.58 10.12
N ILE A 97 -0.42 1.86 10.49
CA ILE A 97 -0.60 2.40 11.82
C ILE A 97 -1.87 3.28 11.84
N GLU A 98 -2.40 3.76 10.70
CA GLU A 98 -3.45 4.79 10.69
C GLU A 98 -4.88 4.31 10.36
N SER A 99 -5.14 3.04 10.04
CA SER A 99 -6.53 2.63 9.69
C SER A 99 -7.06 1.36 10.36
N ARG A 100 -6.42 0.92 11.47
CA ARG A 100 -6.97 -0.09 12.39
C ARG A 100 -6.65 0.25 13.85
N ARG A 101 -6.68 1.53 14.20
CA ARG A 101 -6.74 1.91 15.61
C ARG A 101 -8.20 2.14 15.90
N ASP A 102 -8.84 1.04 16.27
CA ASP A 102 -10.18 1.05 16.80
C ASP A 102 -10.21 2.10 17.89
N GLY A 103 -11.15 3.03 17.78
CA GLY A 103 -11.15 4.18 18.64
C GLY A 103 -11.41 3.85 20.12
N ASP A 104 -11.67 2.58 20.43
CA ASP A 104 -12.02 2.08 21.76
C ASP A 104 -10.92 1.24 22.41
N THR A 105 -9.75 1.05 21.78
CA THR A 105 -8.62 0.33 22.39
C THR A 105 -7.44 1.25 22.65
N ALA A 106 -7.56 1.96 23.78
CA ALA A 106 -6.49 2.26 24.74
C ALA A 106 -5.57 1.01 24.93
N ASP A 107 -4.23 1.01 25.04
CA ASP A 107 -3.20 2.01 25.30
C ASP A 107 -1.83 1.40 24.91
N MET A 108 -0.87 2.21 24.48
CA MET A 108 0.53 2.10 24.97
C MET A 108 1.28 3.36 24.50
N PHE A 109 1.52 4.30 25.41
CA PHE A 109 2.20 5.60 25.24
C PHE A 109 1.31 6.79 24.85
N THR A 110 0.60 7.34 25.83
CA THR A 110 0.12 8.73 25.79
C THR A 110 0.56 9.48 27.06
N ILE A 111 0.91 10.76 26.89
CA ILE A 111 1.39 11.67 27.93
C ILE A 111 0.38 11.73 29.10
N ASP A 112 0.89 11.59 30.33
CA ASP A 112 0.15 11.72 31.60
C ASP A 112 -1.12 10.85 31.78
N GLY A 113 -1.20 9.71 31.09
CA GLY A 113 -2.26 8.71 31.30
C GLY A 113 -3.63 9.08 30.70
N LEU A 114 -3.65 9.98 29.70
CA LEU A 114 -4.86 10.37 28.95
C LEU A 114 -4.74 9.94 27.48
N ASN A 115 -5.77 9.30 26.93
CA ASN A 115 -5.83 8.91 25.51
C ASN A 115 -6.03 10.14 24.60
N ASP A 116 -5.57 10.09 23.35
CA ASP A 116 -5.72 11.15 22.33
C ASP A 116 -7.18 11.61 22.17
N LYS A 117 -8.13 10.66 22.24
CA LYS A 117 -9.56 10.98 22.22
C LYS A 117 -10.02 11.77 23.45
N GLN A 118 -9.48 11.44 24.62
CA GLN A 118 -9.78 12.15 25.86
C GLN A 118 -9.20 13.55 25.82
N LEU A 119 -7.98 13.73 25.29
CA LEU A 119 -7.38 15.06 25.06
C LEU A 119 -8.20 15.91 24.08
N GLY A 120 -8.70 15.32 23.00
CA GLY A 120 -9.59 16.02 22.07
C GLY A 120 -10.91 16.45 22.73
N ARG A 121 -11.50 15.61 23.58
CA ARG A 121 -12.70 15.99 24.38
C ARG A 121 -12.42 17.14 25.32
N ILE A 122 -11.29 17.11 26.04
CA ILE A 122 -10.85 18.19 26.92
C ILE A 122 -10.69 19.50 26.13
N ALA A 123 -10.00 19.48 24.99
CA ALA A 123 -9.78 20.66 24.17
C ALA A 123 -11.08 21.26 23.62
N ARG A 124 -12.11 20.43 23.43
CA ARG A 124 -13.46 20.84 23.00
C ARG A 124 -14.37 21.31 24.14
N ASN A 125 -13.97 21.12 25.40
CA ASN A 125 -14.77 21.55 26.55
C ASN A 125 -14.85 23.09 26.58
N PRO A 126 -16.06 23.70 26.66
CA PRO A 126 -16.20 25.16 26.70
C PRO A 126 -15.46 25.83 27.86
N GLN A 127 -15.38 25.19 29.02
CA GLN A 127 -14.64 25.72 30.16
C GLN A 127 -13.14 25.74 29.87
N PHE A 128 -12.62 24.71 29.21
CA PHE A 128 -11.22 24.64 28.77
C PHE A 128 -10.92 25.73 27.73
N MET A 129 -11.84 25.94 26.78
CA MET A 129 -11.73 27.02 25.80
C MET A 129 -11.66 28.38 26.49
N THR A 130 -12.55 28.67 27.43
CA THR A 130 -12.56 29.95 28.15
C THR A 130 -11.27 30.16 28.95
N ASP A 131 -10.84 29.13 29.68
CA ASP A 131 -9.67 29.21 30.55
C ASP A 131 -8.39 29.49 29.74
N TYR A 132 -8.27 28.92 28.53
CA TYR A 132 -7.04 28.94 27.75
C TYR A 132 -7.12 29.72 26.43
N ASN A 133 -8.22 30.40 26.12
CA ASN A 133 -8.37 31.20 24.90
C ASN A 133 -7.22 32.21 24.73
N HIS A 134 -6.71 32.75 25.84
CA HIS A 134 -5.60 33.69 25.86
C HIS A 134 -4.27 33.10 25.34
N MET A 135 -4.14 31.78 25.25
CA MET A 135 -2.92 31.10 24.78
C MET A 135 -2.79 31.06 23.26
N VAL A 136 -3.87 31.39 22.55
CA VAL A 136 -3.97 31.34 21.08
C VAL A 136 -4.30 32.75 20.58
N SER A 137 -3.60 33.19 19.53
CA SER A 137 -3.92 34.48 18.93
C SER A 137 -5.26 34.41 18.19
N PRO A 138 -6.16 35.39 18.33
CA PRO A 138 -7.40 35.46 17.55
C PRO A 138 -7.18 35.48 16.03
N THR A 139 -5.98 35.88 15.58
CA THR A 139 -5.59 35.91 14.16
C THR A 139 -4.99 34.60 13.65
N SER A 140 -4.71 33.64 14.54
CA SER A 140 -4.15 32.35 14.16
C SER A 140 -5.24 31.39 13.64
N PRO A 141 -4.88 30.36 12.85
CA PRO A 141 -5.84 29.34 12.40
C PRO A 141 -6.63 28.71 13.55
N ALA A 142 -5.97 28.44 14.68
CA ALA A 142 -6.62 27.92 15.89
C ALA A 142 -7.58 28.92 16.57
N GLY A 143 -7.36 30.22 16.41
CA GLY A 143 -8.30 31.24 16.89
C GLY A 143 -9.56 31.36 16.02
N GLN A 144 -9.49 30.90 14.76
CA GLN A 144 -10.57 31.03 13.78
C GLN A 144 -11.37 29.73 13.59
N ASN A 145 -10.72 28.58 13.71
CA ASN A 145 -11.33 27.27 13.45
C ASN A 145 -11.24 26.37 14.69
N LYS A 146 -12.38 25.75 15.04
CA LYS A 146 -12.51 24.83 16.17
C LYS A 146 -11.67 23.56 16.01
N GLU A 147 -11.47 23.08 14.78
CA GLU A 147 -10.65 21.90 14.51
C GLU A 147 -9.16 22.22 14.70
N ASP A 148 -8.73 23.39 14.23
CA ASP A 148 -7.36 23.86 14.41
C ASP A 148 -7.06 24.21 15.88
N TRP A 149 -8.05 24.73 16.61
CA TRP A 149 -8.01 24.92 18.06
C TRP A 149 -7.73 23.59 18.78
N GLU A 150 -8.54 22.56 18.49
CA GLU A 150 -8.38 21.25 19.10
C GLU A 150 -6.99 20.69 18.83
N PHE A 151 -6.53 20.73 17.58
CA PHE A 151 -5.23 20.23 17.20
C PHE A 151 -4.09 20.95 17.93
N GLU A 152 -4.12 22.28 17.99
CA GLU A 152 -3.10 23.06 18.66
C GLU A 152 -3.06 22.79 20.17
N MET A 153 -4.22 22.77 20.82
CA MET A 153 -4.31 22.57 22.26
C MET A 153 -3.94 21.13 22.67
N VAL A 154 -4.35 20.13 21.89
CA VAL A 154 -3.91 18.74 22.11
C VAL A 154 -2.40 18.61 21.96
N ASN A 155 -1.78 19.27 20.97
CA ASN A 155 -0.33 19.26 20.81
C ASN A 155 0.40 19.95 21.97
N ARG A 156 -0.14 21.05 22.49
CA ARG A 156 0.40 21.73 23.68
C ARG A 156 0.29 20.86 24.93
N LEU A 157 -0.85 20.21 25.16
CA LEU A 157 -1.06 19.24 26.24
C LEU A 157 -0.07 18.06 26.15
N LYS A 158 0.18 17.55 24.93
CA LYS A 158 1.15 16.48 24.69
C LYS A 158 2.60 16.91 24.91
N LYS A 159 2.91 18.18 24.65
CA LYS A 159 4.27 18.72 24.78
C LYS A 159 4.62 19.05 26.23
N ASP A 160 3.69 19.69 26.93
CA ASP A 160 3.88 20.12 28.32
C ASP A 160 2.52 20.34 29.00
N ALA A 161 2.02 19.31 29.68
CA ALA A 161 0.77 19.37 30.44
C ALA A 161 0.86 20.31 31.65
N THR A 162 2.07 20.67 32.12
CA THR A 162 2.24 21.52 33.30
C THR A 162 1.83 22.97 33.05
N GLN A 163 1.64 23.37 31.79
CA GLN A 163 1.19 24.72 31.41
C GLN A 163 -0.30 24.95 31.71
N PHE A 164 -1.06 23.86 31.90
CA PHE A 164 -2.51 23.89 32.09
C PHE A 164 -2.86 23.80 33.58
N LYS A 165 -2.66 24.90 34.32
CA LYS A 165 -2.77 24.94 35.79
C LYS A 165 -4.11 25.46 36.33
N ASN A 166 -5.03 25.93 35.48
CA ASN A 166 -6.27 26.55 35.96
C ASN A 166 -7.11 25.57 36.81
N ARG A 167 -7.10 24.28 36.43
CA ARG A 167 -7.69 23.17 37.18
C ARG A 167 -7.10 21.83 36.71
N PRO A 168 -7.31 20.73 37.45
CA PRO A 168 -6.88 19.40 37.01
C PRO A 168 -7.44 19.05 35.63
N ILE A 169 -6.56 18.65 34.70
CA ILE A 169 -6.93 18.38 33.30
C ILE A 169 -8.08 17.35 33.18
N LYS A 170 -8.15 16.41 34.14
CA LYS A 170 -9.21 15.39 34.21
C LYS A 170 -10.61 15.96 34.46
N GLU A 171 -10.73 17.11 35.13
CA GLU A 171 -12.04 17.73 35.39
C GLU A 171 -12.70 18.26 34.12
N TYR A 172 -11.93 18.52 33.06
CA TYR A 172 -12.49 18.90 31.77
C TYR A 172 -13.03 17.73 30.94
N LEU A 173 -12.90 16.48 31.43
CA LEU A 173 -13.47 15.32 30.73
C LEU A 173 -14.99 15.22 30.85
N ASP A 174 -15.55 15.78 31.94
CA ASP A 174 -16.96 15.73 32.24
C ASP A 174 -17.65 16.99 31.69
N TYR A 175 -18.08 16.97 30.42
CA TYR A 175 -18.92 18.00 29.82
C TYR A 175 -19.78 17.46 28.67
#